data_AF-A0A4Q0I714-F1
#
_entry.id   AF-A0A4Q0I714-F1
#
_cell.length_a   1.000
_cell.length_b   1.000
_cell.length_c   1.000
_cell.angle_alpha   90.00
_cell.angle_beta   90.00
_cell.angle_gamma   90.00
#
_symmetry.space_group_name_H-M   'P 1'
#
loop_
_entity.id
_entity.type
_entity.pdbx_description
1 polymer ?
#
loop_
_entity_poly.entity_id
_entity_poly.type
_entity_poly.pdbx_seq_one_letter_code
_entity_poly.pdbx_strand_id
1 'polypeptide(L)'
;MLSDDVPSSTEPQKCNKTNRVSKVYGIIIYFLFVVIISLIVNNIIIYNWYNNTKKQFKDTFLRVQTISEENVSLETLNESLRNDYALLKEDYGRILSQHESIKKEFEELKTKSADMERINKELVEDNIELQNTLKLAASVGIKPQNYTEFKGISSRGSIDKGQYIGKFLGTAYTPSKEECGNDIGITNSGKPIVPGITVAIDKNYWPFGTVFYIKGLGYAIAMDTGSAIKGKYRFDFAVFDKDFANQLGTNYWDVYLVKLGDGNVEDISL
;
A
#
# COMPACT_ATOMS: atom_id res chain seq x y z
N MET A 1 -4.52 147.86 -72.28
CA MET A 1 -4.94 147.61 -73.68
C MET A 1 -4.90 146.10 -73.87
N LEU A 2 -6.04 145.43 -73.72
CA LEU A 2 -6.86 144.90 -74.83
C LEU A 2 -6.01 144.06 -75.80
N SER A 3 -6.20 142.73 -75.83
CA SER A 3 -7.19 142.11 -76.72
C SER A 3 -7.19 140.58 -76.58
N ASP A 4 -8.39 140.05 -76.79
CA ASP A 4 -8.81 138.65 -76.85
C ASP A 4 -8.12 137.83 -77.95
N ASP A 5 -8.10 136.50 -77.82
CA ASP A 5 -8.93 135.62 -78.67
C ASP A 5 -8.72 134.12 -78.36
N VAL A 6 -9.85 133.41 -78.36
CA VAL A 6 -10.01 131.94 -78.25
C VAL A 6 -10.02 131.33 -79.65
N PRO A 7 -9.71 130.03 -79.83
CA PRO A 7 -10.81 129.16 -80.28
C PRO A 7 -10.84 127.75 -79.66
N SER A 8 -12.08 127.27 -79.59
CA SER A 8 -12.60 125.94 -79.28
C SER A 8 -11.95 124.76 -80.02
N SER A 9 -11.83 123.61 -79.34
CA SER A 9 -12.04 122.31 -79.99
C SER A 9 -12.58 121.27 -79.00
N THR A 10 -13.59 120.54 -79.46
CA THR A 10 -14.38 119.53 -78.74
C THR A 10 -13.79 118.15 -79.08
N GLU A 11 -13.46 117.33 -78.08
CA GLU A 11 -13.06 115.93 -78.27
C GLU A 11 -13.94 115.02 -77.39
N PRO A 12 -14.47 113.88 -77.90
CA PRO A 12 -15.51 113.14 -77.19
C PRO A 12 -14.91 112.28 -76.08
N GLN A 13 -15.56 112.34 -74.91
CA GLN A 13 -15.25 111.55 -73.74
C GLN A 13 -15.54 110.04 -74.03
N LYS A 14 -14.49 109.24 -74.24
CA LYS A 14 -14.63 107.77 -74.30
C LYS A 14 -15.09 107.24 -72.94
N CYS A 15 -16.30 106.68 -72.93
CA CYS A 15 -16.98 106.11 -71.78
C CYS A 15 -16.17 104.94 -71.16
N ASN A 16 -15.51 105.19 -70.03
CA ASN A 16 -14.68 104.23 -69.27
C ASN A 16 -15.51 103.38 -68.27
N LYS A 17 -16.80 103.14 -68.57
CA LYS A 17 -17.75 102.46 -67.66
C LYS A 17 -17.62 100.92 -67.68
N THR A 18 -17.09 100.34 -68.75
CA THR A 18 -16.93 98.89 -68.93
C THR A 18 -15.82 98.28 -68.06
N ASN A 19 -14.73 99.01 -67.79
CA ASN A 19 -13.59 98.53 -66.98
C ASN A 19 -13.82 98.53 -65.46
N ARG A 20 -14.76 99.34 -64.95
CA ARG A 20 -15.05 99.40 -63.50
C ARG A 20 -16.00 98.28 -63.07
N VAL A 21 -16.95 97.94 -63.92
CA VAL A 21 -17.92 96.85 -63.71
C VAL A 21 -17.23 95.49 -63.77
N SER A 22 -16.32 95.25 -64.73
CA SER A 22 -15.56 93.99 -64.84
C SER A 22 -14.66 93.70 -63.62
N LYS A 23 -14.04 94.73 -63.03
CA LYS A 23 -13.24 94.59 -61.80
C LYS A 23 -14.07 94.19 -60.57
N VAL A 24 -15.29 94.74 -60.43
CA VAL A 24 -16.20 94.38 -59.32
C VAL A 24 -16.70 92.94 -59.45
N TYR A 25 -17.06 92.50 -60.65
CA TYR A 25 -17.39 91.10 -60.90
C TYR A 25 -16.21 90.16 -60.61
N GLY A 26 -14.97 90.55 -60.93
CA GLY A 26 -13.77 89.79 -60.59
C GLY A 26 -13.57 89.60 -59.08
N ILE A 27 -13.83 90.65 -58.27
CA ILE A 27 -13.74 90.57 -56.80
C ILE A 27 -14.85 89.67 -56.22
N ILE A 28 -16.07 89.76 -56.76
CA ILE A 28 -17.19 88.92 -56.34
C ILE A 28 -16.92 87.44 -56.67
N ILE A 29 -16.41 87.16 -57.87
CA ILE A 29 -16.02 85.80 -58.30
C ILE A 29 -14.91 85.24 -57.40
N TYR A 30 -13.90 86.06 -57.07
CA TYR A 30 -12.83 85.67 -56.13
C TYR A 30 -13.39 85.37 -54.74
N PHE A 31 -14.29 86.19 -54.21
CA PHE A 31 -14.92 85.95 -52.90
C PHE A 31 -15.75 84.67 -52.89
N LEU A 32 -16.54 84.43 -53.94
CA LEU A 32 -17.27 83.18 -54.15
C LEU A 32 -16.33 81.98 -54.19
N PHE A 33 -15.19 82.11 -54.87
CA PHE A 33 -14.17 81.07 -54.95
C PHE A 33 -13.56 80.75 -53.57
N VAL A 34 -13.26 81.78 -52.76
CA VAL A 34 -12.76 81.62 -51.38
C VAL A 34 -13.79 80.93 -50.49
N VAL A 35 -15.08 81.30 -50.59
CA VAL A 35 -16.17 80.64 -49.84
C VAL A 35 -16.30 79.18 -50.23
N ILE A 36 -16.22 78.87 -51.53
CA ILE A 36 -16.24 77.49 -52.04
C ILE A 36 -15.06 76.68 -51.48
N ILE A 37 -13.84 77.23 -51.49
CA ILE A 37 -12.66 76.58 -50.92
C ILE A 37 -12.84 76.34 -49.41
N SER A 38 -13.36 77.31 -48.67
CA SER A 38 -13.63 77.18 -47.23
C SER A 38 -14.64 76.05 -46.94
N LEU A 39 -15.71 75.95 -47.73
CA LEU A 39 -16.68 74.86 -47.63
C LEU A 39 -16.05 73.49 -47.94
N ILE A 40 -15.17 73.41 -48.95
CA ILE A 40 -14.43 72.19 -49.29
C ILE A 40 -13.52 71.78 -48.13
N VAL A 41 -12.75 72.71 -47.56
CA VAL A 41 -11.87 72.44 -46.41
C VAL A 41 -12.69 71.98 -45.20
N ASN A 42 -13.82 72.64 -44.91
CA ASN A 42 -14.71 72.24 -43.83
C ASN A 42 -15.27 70.82 -44.06
N ASN A 43 -15.69 70.51 -45.28
CA ASN A 43 -16.16 69.17 -45.65
C ASN A 43 -15.06 68.10 -45.46
N ILE A 44 -13.81 68.39 -45.82
CA ILE A 44 -12.66 67.50 -45.61
C ILE A 44 -12.41 67.27 -44.11
N ILE A 45 -12.47 68.33 -43.29
CA ILE A 45 -12.30 68.23 -41.83
C ILE A 45 -13.40 67.34 -41.23
N ILE A 46 -14.66 67.60 -41.59
CA ILE A 46 -15.82 66.82 -41.13
C ILE A 46 -15.68 65.35 -41.56
N TYR A 47 -15.28 65.09 -42.80
CA TYR A 47 -15.09 63.75 -43.31
C TYR A 47 -13.97 62.99 -42.57
N ASN A 48 -12.84 63.66 -42.31
CA ASN A 48 -11.74 63.06 -41.56
C ASN A 48 -12.14 62.78 -40.11
N TRP A 49 -12.89 63.69 -39.48
CA TRP A 49 -13.41 63.51 -38.13
C TRP A 49 -14.42 62.36 -38.06
N TYR A 50 -15.35 62.28 -39.01
CA TYR A 50 -16.29 61.17 -39.17
C TYR A 50 -15.57 59.82 -39.29
N ASN A 51 -14.56 59.74 -40.16
CA ASN A 51 -13.78 58.51 -40.34
C ASN A 51 -13.01 58.11 -39.09
N ASN A 52 -12.40 59.06 -38.39
CA ASN A 52 -11.66 58.80 -37.15
C ASN A 52 -12.61 58.32 -36.03
N THR A 53 -13.75 58.98 -35.85
CA THR A 53 -14.77 58.60 -34.87
C THR A 53 -15.35 57.22 -35.19
N LYS A 54 -15.62 56.92 -36.46
CA LYS A 54 -16.06 55.57 -36.89
C LYS A 54 -15.04 54.49 -36.55
N LYS A 55 -13.74 54.78 -36.70
CA LYS A 55 -12.66 53.85 -36.35
C LYS A 55 -12.58 53.62 -34.83
N GLN A 56 -12.65 54.68 -34.03
CA GLN A 56 -12.65 54.58 -32.57
C GLN A 56 -13.88 53.83 -32.05
N PHE A 57 -15.07 54.11 -32.59
CA PHE A 57 -16.27 53.38 -32.22
C PHE A 57 -16.14 51.88 -32.50
N LYS A 58 -15.60 51.51 -33.67
CA LYS A 58 -15.34 50.11 -34.03
C LYS A 58 -14.35 49.45 -33.07
N ASP A 59 -13.26 50.14 -32.72
CA ASP A 59 -12.25 49.63 -31.78
C ASP A 59 -12.82 49.45 -30.38
N THR A 60 -13.52 50.47 -29.85
CA THR A 60 -14.20 50.41 -28.55
C THR A 60 -15.24 49.29 -28.51
N PHE A 61 -16.05 49.14 -29.56
CA PHE A 61 -17.02 48.06 -29.65
C PHE A 61 -16.35 46.68 -29.57
N LEU A 62 -15.25 46.50 -30.31
CA LEU A 62 -14.51 45.24 -30.29
C LEU A 62 -13.92 44.96 -28.90
N ARG A 63 -13.35 45.97 -28.22
CA ARG A 63 -12.84 45.82 -26.85
C ARG A 63 -13.93 45.47 -25.86
N VAL A 64 -15.09 46.13 -25.93
CA VAL A 64 -16.24 45.83 -25.05
C VAL A 64 -16.72 44.40 -25.28
N GLN A 65 -16.75 43.94 -26.53
CA GLN A 65 -17.07 42.56 -26.85
C GLN A 65 -16.04 41.59 -26.23
N THR A 66 -14.74 41.81 -26.42
CA THR A 66 -13.69 40.96 -25.83
C THR A 66 -13.78 40.92 -24.30
N ILE A 67 -13.97 42.07 -23.64
CA ILE A 67 -14.15 42.13 -22.18
C ILE A 67 -15.40 41.36 -21.74
N SER A 68 -16.49 41.44 -22.51
CA SER A 68 -17.70 40.66 -22.21
C SER A 68 -17.47 39.16 -22.33
N GLU A 69 -16.73 38.71 -23.35
CA GLU A 69 -16.36 37.31 -23.54
C GLU A 69 -15.43 36.82 -22.40
N GLU A 70 -14.45 37.63 -22.01
CA GLU A 70 -13.57 37.35 -20.87
C GLU A 70 -14.35 37.25 -19.56
N ASN A 71 -15.28 38.16 -19.29
CA ASN A 71 -16.12 38.11 -18.09
C ASN A 71 -16.98 36.84 -18.04
N VAL A 72 -17.59 36.45 -19.17
CA VAL A 72 -18.34 35.18 -19.25
C VAL A 72 -17.42 34.00 -18.95
N SER A 73 -16.21 33.97 -19.53
CA SER A 73 -15.25 32.91 -19.25
C SER A 73 -14.84 32.86 -17.76
N LEU A 74 -14.68 34.03 -17.14
CA LEU A 74 -14.31 34.16 -15.73
C LEU A 74 -15.45 33.73 -14.80
N GLU A 75 -16.71 33.99 -15.17
CA GLU A 75 -17.88 33.45 -14.48
C GLU A 75 -17.93 31.93 -14.56
N THR A 76 -17.74 31.34 -15.75
CA THR A 76 -17.72 29.88 -15.90
C THR A 76 -16.61 29.21 -15.08
N LEU A 77 -15.43 29.85 -15.02
CA LEU A 77 -14.32 29.37 -14.21
C LEU A 77 -14.64 29.43 -12.70
N ASN A 78 -15.27 30.51 -12.24
CA ASN A 78 -15.69 30.64 -10.85
C ASN A 78 -16.75 29.61 -10.45
N GLU A 79 -17.68 29.28 -11.35
CA GLU A 79 -18.65 28.20 -11.13
C GLU A 79 -17.96 26.84 -11.05
N SER A 80 -17.03 26.54 -11.96
CA SER A 80 -16.23 25.31 -11.91
C SER A 80 -15.48 25.20 -10.58
N LEU A 81 -14.82 26.28 -10.14
CA LEU A 81 -14.05 26.29 -8.91
C LEU A 81 -14.93 26.07 -7.66
N ARG A 82 -16.16 26.60 -7.66
CA ARG A 82 -17.14 26.35 -6.59
C ARG A 82 -17.56 24.87 -6.55
N ASN A 83 -17.75 24.26 -7.71
CA ASN A 83 -18.08 22.84 -7.81
C ASN A 83 -16.92 21.97 -7.30
N ASP A 84 -15.69 22.26 -7.73
CA ASP A 84 -14.49 21.55 -7.28
C ASP A 84 -14.31 21.67 -5.76
N TYR A 85 -14.55 22.85 -5.20
CA TYR A 85 -14.51 23.06 -3.76
C TYR A 85 -15.58 22.26 -3.01
N ALA A 86 -16.80 22.16 -3.56
CA ALA A 86 -17.86 21.36 -2.98
C ALA A 86 -17.52 19.86 -2.97
N LEU A 87 -16.97 19.35 -4.08
CA LEU A 87 -16.50 17.96 -4.20
C LEU A 87 -15.37 17.68 -3.21
N LEU A 88 -14.37 18.56 -3.13
CA LEU A 88 -13.24 18.42 -2.21
C LEU A 88 -13.69 18.37 -0.75
N LYS A 89 -14.71 19.16 -0.39
CA LYS A 89 -15.30 19.16 0.96
C LYS A 89 -16.00 17.83 1.27
N GLU A 90 -16.70 17.25 0.29
CA GLU A 90 -17.33 15.93 0.44
C GLU A 90 -16.28 14.83 0.61
N ASP A 91 -15.22 14.84 -0.22
CA ASP A 91 -14.09 13.92 -0.12
C ASP A 91 -13.42 13.97 1.25
N TYR A 92 -13.19 15.18 1.77
CA TYR A 92 -12.64 15.36 3.11
C TYR A 92 -13.53 14.72 4.19
N GLY A 93 -14.85 14.88 4.08
CA GLY A 93 -15.80 14.23 4.98
C GLY A 93 -15.76 12.70 4.90
N ARG A 94 -15.65 12.14 3.69
CA ARG A 94 -15.50 10.69 3.47
C ARG A 94 -14.20 10.15 4.04
N ILE A 95 -13.09 10.85 3.84
CA ILE A 95 -11.78 10.46 4.38
C ILE A 95 -11.81 10.49 5.91
N LEU A 96 -12.46 11.48 6.51
CA LEU A 96 -12.57 11.59 7.97
C LEU A 96 -13.35 10.43 8.58
N SER A 97 -14.48 10.03 7.97
CA SER A 97 -15.28 8.88 8.45
C SER A 97 -14.55 7.55 8.26
N GLN A 98 -13.83 7.38 7.14
CA GLN A 98 -12.95 6.23 6.92
C GLN A 98 -11.85 6.14 7.97
N HIS A 99 -11.20 7.26 8.29
CA HIS A 99 -10.16 7.31 9.32
C HIS A 99 -10.70 6.90 10.70
N GLU A 100 -11.91 7.32 11.06
CA GLU A 100 -12.56 6.90 12.31
C GLU A 100 -12.84 5.39 12.34
N SER A 101 -13.33 4.82 11.23
CA SER A 101 -13.56 3.37 11.11
C SER A 101 -12.26 2.58 11.23
N ILE A 102 -11.22 3.00 10.50
CA ILE A 102 -9.89 2.36 10.52
C ILE A 102 -9.30 2.40 11.93
N LYS A 103 -9.47 3.52 12.66
CA LYS A 103 -9.01 3.64 14.04
C LYS A 103 -9.71 2.62 14.96
N LYS A 104 -11.01 2.41 14.78
CA LYS A 104 -11.78 1.45 15.57
C LYS A 104 -11.34 0.00 15.28
N GLU A 105 -11.18 -0.34 14.01
CA GLU A 105 -10.65 -1.65 13.58
C GLU A 105 -9.24 -1.89 14.10
N PHE A 106 -8.39 -0.86 14.13
CA PHE A 106 -7.03 -0.95 14.64
C PHE A 106 -7.00 -1.27 16.15
N GLU A 107 -7.84 -0.63 16.96
CA GLU A 107 -7.94 -0.93 18.39
C GLU A 107 -8.48 -2.35 18.64
N GLU A 108 -9.47 -2.80 17.86
CA GLU A 108 -9.97 -4.18 17.93
C GLU A 108 -8.89 -5.21 17.53
N LEU A 109 -8.12 -4.92 16.48
CA LEU A 109 -7.01 -5.79 16.07
C LEU A 109 -5.94 -5.88 17.16
N LYS A 110 -5.67 -4.76 17.84
CA LYS A 110 -4.71 -4.70 18.94
C LYS A 110 -5.14 -5.53 20.14
N THR A 111 -6.42 -5.45 20.55
CA THR A 111 -6.94 -6.29 21.65
C THR A 111 -6.89 -7.76 21.28
N LYS A 112 -7.31 -8.11 20.06
CA LYS A 112 -7.28 -9.49 19.56
C LYS A 112 -5.85 -10.05 19.49
N SER A 113 -4.87 -9.23 19.14
CA SER A 113 -3.46 -9.63 19.16
C SER A 113 -2.98 -9.95 20.58
N ALA A 114 -3.29 -9.10 21.56
CA ALA A 114 -2.91 -9.33 22.95
C ALA A 114 -3.60 -10.59 23.53
N ASP A 115 -4.87 -10.81 23.20
CA ASP A 115 -5.59 -12.03 23.59
C ASP A 115 -4.98 -13.28 22.96
N MET A 116 -4.59 -13.22 21.69
CA MET A 116 -3.92 -14.33 20.99
C MET A 116 -2.59 -14.69 21.65
N GLU A 117 -1.79 -13.69 22.06
CA GLU A 117 -0.54 -13.92 22.79
C GLU A 117 -0.78 -14.63 24.13
N ARG A 118 -1.82 -14.20 24.86
CA ARG A 118 -2.21 -14.84 26.12
C ARG A 118 -2.65 -16.29 25.90
N ILE A 119 -3.53 -16.54 24.93
CA ILE A 119 -4.02 -17.89 24.60
C ILE A 119 -2.87 -18.79 24.14
N ASN A 120 -1.94 -18.28 23.33
CA ASN A 120 -0.78 -19.05 22.90
C ASN A 120 0.11 -19.44 24.08
N LYS A 121 0.29 -18.54 25.06
CA LYS A 121 1.07 -18.84 26.27
C LYS A 121 0.40 -19.92 27.12
N GLU A 122 -0.91 -19.79 27.36
CA GLU A 122 -1.71 -20.78 28.10
C GLU A 122 -1.68 -22.14 27.41
N LEU A 123 -1.91 -22.18 26.09
CA LEU A 123 -1.88 -23.41 25.30
C LEU A 123 -0.48 -24.08 25.32
N VAL A 124 0.60 -23.30 25.35
CA VAL A 124 1.96 -23.82 25.49
C VAL A 124 2.15 -24.49 26.85
N GLU A 125 1.65 -23.87 27.91
CA GLU A 125 1.70 -24.39 29.28
C GLU A 125 0.88 -25.69 29.41
N ASP A 126 -0.36 -25.69 28.94
CA ASP A 126 -1.22 -26.89 28.89
C ASP A 126 -0.57 -28.02 28.10
N ASN A 127 0.06 -27.72 26.96
CA ASN A 127 0.75 -28.73 26.16
C ASN A 127 1.95 -29.33 26.91
N ILE A 128 2.63 -28.58 27.76
CA ILE A 128 3.71 -29.10 28.62
C ILE A 128 3.11 -30.00 29.71
N GLU A 129 2.04 -29.58 30.37
CA GLU A 129 1.38 -30.37 31.40
C GLU A 129 0.84 -31.68 30.86
N LEU A 130 0.20 -31.65 29.68
CA LEU A 130 -0.26 -32.85 28.97
C LEU A 130 0.90 -33.77 28.59
N GLN A 131 2.03 -33.23 28.14
CA GLN A 131 3.21 -34.06 27.87
C GLN A 131 3.77 -34.67 29.15
N ASN A 132 3.79 -33.92 30.25
CA ASN A 132 4.26 -34.43 31.53
C ASN A 132 3.36 -35.56 32.06
N THR A 133 2.03 -35.41 31.96
CA THR A 133 1.07 -36.44 32.37
C THR A 133 1.14 -37.69 31.49
N LEU A 134 1.27 -37.55 30.16
CA LEU A 134 1.44 -38.67 29.25
C LEU A 134 2.74 -39.44 29.53
N LYS A 135 3.85 -38.73 29.76
CA LYS A 135 5.14 -39.35 30.09
C LYS A 135 5.10 -40.07 31.44
N LEU A 136 4.41 -39.49 32.42
CA LEU A 136 4.17 -40.14 33.70
C LEU A 136 3.35 -41.43 33.52
N ALA A 137 2.26 -41.39 32.77
CA ALA A 137 1.45 -42.57 32.47
C ALA A 137 2.26 -43.66 31.75
N ALA A 138 3.08 -43.27 30.77
CA ALA A 138 3.99 -44.17 30.07
C ALA A 138 5.08 -44.77 30.98
N SER A 139 5.37 -44.17 32.12
CA SER A 139 6.34 -44.67 33.11
C SER A 139 5.74 -45.63 34.15
N VAL A 140 4.41 -45.66 34.29
CA VAL A 140 3.71 -46.63 35.14
C VAL A 140 3.86 -47.98 34.46
N GLY A 141 4.27 -49.04 35.17
CA GLY A 141 4.44 -50.37 34.56
C GLY A 141 5.78 -51.03 34.87
N ILE A 142 6.28 -51.81 33.89
CA ILE A 142 7.47 -52.65 34.03
C ILE A 142 8.72 -51.77 34.08
N LYS A 143 9.41 -51.78 35.22
CA LYS A 143 10.67 -51.05 35.42
C LYS A 143 11.85 -52.00 35.20
N PRO A 144 12.67 -51.81 34.16
CA PRO A 144 13.86 -52.64 33.92
C PRO A 144 14.98 -52.31 34.91
N GLN A 145 16.05 -53.11 34.92
CA GLN A 145 17.15 -52.96 35.89
C GLN A 145 17.83 -51.58 35.82
N ASN A 146 17.95 -51.00 34.61
CA ASN A 146 18.43 -49.64 34.40
C ASN A 146 17.38 -48.82 33.65
N TYR A 147 16.94 -47.72 34.25
CA TYR A 147 16.07 -46.75 33.60
C TYR A 147 16.35 -45.35 34.14
N THR A 148 16.06 -44.32 33.33
CA THR A 148 16.07 -42.93 33.81
C THR A 148 14.63 -42.46 33.99
N GLU A 149 14.33 -41.93 35.18
CA GLU A 149 13.03 -41.31 35.43
C GLU A 149 12.92 -39.97 34.70
N PHE A 150 11.77 -39.76 34.06
CA PHE A 150 11.46 -38.48 33.45
C PHE A 150 11.19 -37.44 34.54
N LYS A 151 12.03 -36.40 34.62
CA LYS A 151 11.97 -35.35 35.66
C LYS A 151 11.12 -34.13 35.28
N GLY A 152 10.37 -34.20 34.18
CA GLY A 152 9.59 -33.08 33.64
C GLY A 152 10.33 -32.32 32.54
N ILE A 153 9.59 -31.77 31.57
CA ILE A 153 10.11 -30.79 30.61
C ILE A 153 9.96 -29.41 31.25
N SER A 154 11.05 -28.62 31.31
CA SER A 154 10.99 -27.25 31.81
C SER A 154 11.02 -26.24 30.66
N SER A 155 9.97 -25.42 30.56
CA SER A 155 9.89 -24.39 29.52
C SER A 155 10.81 -23.22 29.84
N ARG A 156 12.04 -23.24 29.33
CA ARG A 156 12.90 -22.05 29.30
C ARG A 156 12.92 -21.35 27.93
N GLY A 157 12.14 -21.83 26.96
CA GLY A 157 12.11 -21.25 25.61
C GLY A 157 10.86 -21.59 24.80
N SER A 158 10.70 -20.89 23.68
CA SER A 158 9.66 -21.16 22.68
C SER A 158 9.74 -22.62 22.24
N ILE A 159 8.68 -23.39 22.51
CA ILE A 159 8.54 -24.79 22.09
C ILE A 159 8.41 -24.81 20.57
N ASP A 160 9.54 -24.96 19.88
CA ASP A 160 9.54 -25.18 18.44
C ASP A 160 9.14 -26.63 18.17
N LYS A 161 8.03 -26.82 17.46
CA LYS A 161 7.59 -28.13 16.99
C LYS A 161 8.57 -28.69 15.95
N GLY A 162 9.41 -27.84 15.36
CA GLY A 162 10.39 -28.22 14.35
C GLY A 162 9.77 -28.37 12.96
N GLN A 163 10.58 -28.84 12.01
CA GLN A 163 10.16 -28.99 10.62
C GLN A 163 9.30 -30.26 10.43
N TYR A 164 8.13 -30.16 9.79
CA TYR A 164 7.36 -31.34 9.42
C TYR A 164 8.14 -32.22 8.45
N ILE A 165 8.36 -33.49 8.80
CA ILE A 165 9.15 -34.44 8.00
C ILE A 165 8.32 -35.58 7.41
N GLY A 166 7.04 -35.69 7.77
CA GLY A 166 6.09 -36.61 7.17
C GLY A 166 5.35 -37.50 8.16
N LYS A 167 4.56 -38.43 7.62
CA LYS A 167 3.86 -39.47 8.41
C LYS A 167 4.72 -40.70 8.59
N PHE A 168 4.92 -41.11 9.84
CA PHE A 168 5.72 -42.27 10.20
C PHE A 168 4.81 -43.37 10.72
N LEU A 169 5.09 -44.62 10.35
CA LEU A 169 4.47 -45.77 10.98
C LEU A 169 5.09 -45.98 12.37
N GLY A 170 4.29 -45.77 13.40
CA GLY A 170 4.70 -45.91 14.80
C GLY A 170 4.10 -47.14 15.45
N THR A 171 4.92 -47.84 16.22
CA THR A 171 4.52 -48.87 17.19
C THR A 171 5.00 -48.47 18.59
N ALA A 172 4.65 -49.26 19.60
CA ALA A 172 5.18 -49.11 20.95
C ALA A 172 5.75 -50.44 21.45
N TYR A 173 6.79 -50.36 22.27
CA TYR A 173 7.42 -51.51 22.91
C TYR A 173 7.70 -51.24 24.39
N THR A 174 7.86 -52.33 25.13
CA THR A 174 8.21 -52.37 26.54
C THR A 174 9.59 -52.96 26.74
N PRO A 175 10.37 -52.52 27.76
CA PRO A 175 11.67 -53.11 28.08
C PRO A 175 11.53 -54.46 28.81
N SER A 176 10.69 -55.34 28.27
CA SER A 176 10.46 -56.67 28.81
C SER A 176 11.37 -57.69 28.12
N LYS A 177 11.67 -58.79 28.82
CA LYS A 177 12.50 -59.87 28.26
C LYS A 177 11.90 -60.49 26.99
N GLU A 178 10.58 -60.47 26.85
CA GLU A 178 9.86 -61.00 25.68
C GLU A 178 10.14 -60.17 24.42
N GLU A 179 10.23 -58.85 24.55
CA GLU A 179 10.35 -57.92 23.42
C GLU A 179 11.81 -57.51 23.17
N CYS A 180 12.61 -57.36 24.23
CA CYS A 180 14.01 -56.94 24.14
C CYS A 180 15.02 -58.09 24.28
N GLY A 181 14.58 -59.31 24.59
CA GLY A 181 15.43 -60.47 24.86
C GLY A 181 16.18 -60.44 26.21
N ASN A 182 16.14 -59.31 26.92
CA ASN A 182 16.68 -59.10 28.27
C ASN A 182 15.88 -58.01 29.02
N ASP A 183 16.17 -57.83 30.30
CA ASP A 183 15.55 -56.84 31.21
C ASP A 183 16.56 -55.78 31.70
N ILE A 184 17.69 -55.63 31.00
CA ILE A 184 18.81 -54.77 31.43
C ILE A 184 18.42 -53.29 31.32
N GLY A 185 17.58 -52.93 30.34
CA GLY A 185 17.08 -51.56 30.15
C GLY A 185 18.09 -50.59 29.53
N ILE A 186 19.12 -51.09 28.84
CA ILE A 186 20.10 -50.27 28.12
C ILE A 186 19.76 -50.25 26.63
N THR A 187 19.63 -49.05 26.07
CA THR A 187 19.34 -48.83 24.65
C THR A 187 20.59 -49.03 23.79
N ASN A 188 20.43 -49.17 22.47
CA ASN A 188 21.57 -49.27 21.55
C ASN A 188 22.49 -48.04 21.53
N SER A 189 22.07 -46.90 22.06
CA SER A 189 22.94 -45.74 22.30
C SER A 189 23.89 -45.91 23.50
N GLY A 190 23.70 -46.95 24.31
CA GLY A 190 24.45 -47.18 25.56
C GLY A 190 23.89 -46.42 26.77
N LYS A 191 22.82 -45.63 26.61
CA LYS A 191 22.13 -44.95 27.71
C LYS A 191 20.95 -45.78 28.22
N PRO A 192 20.59 -45.65 29.52
CA PRO A 192 19.37 -46.25 30.05
C PRO A 192 18.13 -45.77 29.30
N ILE A 193 17.16 -46.67 29.15
CA ILE A 193 15.88 -46.35 28.53
C ILE A 193 15.11 -45.32 29.36
N VAL A 194 14.43 -44.40 28.66
CA VAL A 194 13.58 -43.37 29.27
C VAL A 194 12.16 -43.53 28.70
N PRO A 195 11.19 -44.02 29.51
CA PRO A 195 9.83 -44.22 29.03
C PRO A 195 9.22 -42.89 28.58
N GLY A 196 8.46 -42.92 27.49
CA GLY A 196 7.83 -41.72 26.95
C GLY A 196 8.79 -40.71 26.31
N ILE A 197 10.09 -41.03 26.21
CA ILE A 197 11.11 -40.22 25.52
C ILE A 197 11.89 -41.05 24.52
N THR A 198 12.37 -42.23 24.92
CA THR A 198 13.16 -43.08 24.05
C THR A 198 12.33 -43.56 22.87
N VAL A 199 12.87 -43.41 21.66
CA VAL A 199 12.32 -44.02 20.45
C VAL A 199 13.39 -44.85 19.75
N ALA A 200 12.99 -46.01 19.24
CA ALA A 200 13.80 -46.83 18.34
C ALA A 200 13.58 -46.41 16.90
N ILE A 201 14.66 -46.22 16.13
CA ILE A 201 14.61 -45.79 14.73
C ILE A 201 15.62 -46.55 13.86
N ASP A 202 15.62 -46.30 12.55
CA ASP A 202 16.68 -46.74 11.65
C ASP A 202 17.83 -45.71 11.60
N LYS A 203 18.97 -46.07 12.21
CA LYS A 203 20.15 -45.22 12.31
C LYS A 203 20.76 -44.77 10.97
N ASN A 204 20.44 -45.47 9.88
CA ASN A 204 20.91 -45.07 8.54
C ASN A 204 20.26 -43.76 8.06
N TYR A 205 19.09 -43.42 8.59
CA TYR A 205 18.36 -42.21 8.24
C TYR A 205 18.36 -41.17 9.36
N TRP A 206 18.32 -41.63 10.61
CA TRP A 206 18.22 -40.76 11.78
C TRP A 206 19.31 -41.13 12.78
N PRO A 207 20.36 -40.31 12.94
CA PRO A 207 21.39 -40.56 13.95
C PRO A 207 20.81 -40.56 15.37
N PHE A 208 21.46 -41.24 16.30
CA PHE A 208 21.12 -41.11 17.73
C PHE A 208 21.25 -39.65 18.20
N GLY A 209 20.46 -39.30 19.20
CA GLY A 209 20.33 -37.93 19.69
C GLY A 209 19.38 -37.06 18.85
N THR A 210 18.82 -37.59 17.75
CA THR A 210 17.79 -36.88 16.98
C THR A 210 16.55 -36.68 17.84
N VAL A 211 16.09 -35.43 17.94
CA VAL A 211 14.90 -35.03 18.69
C VAL A 211 13.74 -34.85 17.73
N PHE A 212 12.67 -35.59 17.98
CA PHE A 212 11.42 -35.51 17.26
C PHE A 212 10.33 -34.92 18.15
N TYR A 213 9.41 -34.19 17.55
CA TYR A 213 8.10 -33.95 18.11
C TYR A 213 7.09 -34.81 17.35
N ILE A 214 6.47 -35.76 18.05
CA ILE A 214 5.47 -36.67 17.47
C ILE A 214 4.10 -36.18 17.93
N LYS A 215 3.24 -35.77 16.99
CA LYS A 215 1.94 -35.20 17.32
C LYS A 215 1.09 -36.22 18.10
N GLY A 216 0.77 -35.92 19.36
CA GLY A 216 0.01 -36.80 20.26
C GLY A 216 0.85 -37.63 21.23
N LEU A 217 2.15 -37.83 20.97
CA LEU A 217 3.07 -38.52 21.89
C LEU A 217 4.09 -37.57 22.56
N GLY A 218 4.32 -36.39 21.98
CA GLY A 218 5.22 -35.36 22.52
C GLY A 218 6.66 -35.51 22.03
N TYR A 219 7.60 -34.92 22.78
CA TYR A 219 9.03 -34.98 22.44
C TYR A 219 9.62 -36.37 22.72
N ALA A 220 10.27 -36.93 21.70
CA ALA A 220 10.98 -38.20 21.72
C ALA A 220 12.41 -38.05 21.18
N ILE A 221 13.33 -38.87 21.69
CA ILE A 221 14.76 -38.86 21.33
C ILE A 221 15.14 -40.23 20.78
N ALA A 222 15.78 -40.22 19.61
CA ALA A 222 16.36 -41.41 19.01
C ALA A 222 17.52 -41.93 19.88
N MET A 223 17.26 -42.99 20.64
CA MET A 223 18.25 -43.62 21.52
C MET A 223 18.44 -45.10 21.25
N ASP A 224 17.52 -45.71 20.49
CA ASP A 224 17.52 -47.15 20.28
C ASP A 224 17.34 -47.54 18.80
N THR A 225 17.57 -48.81 18.50
CA THR A 225 17.28 -49.42 17.20
C THR A 225 16.63 -50.79 17.37
N GLY A 226 15.71 -51.13 16.47
CA GLY A 226 15.10 -52.45 16.40
C GLY A 226 15.52 -53.21 15.15
N SER A 227 15.53 -54.55 15.22
CA SER A 227 15.72 -55.40 14.04
C SER A 227 14.56 -55.25 13.04
N ALA A 228 13.33 -55.10 13.53
CA ALA A 228 12.13 -54.88 12.74
C ALA A 228 11.86 -53.40 12.38
N ILE A 229 12.59 -52.47 13.02
CA ILE A 229 12.44 -51.02 12.82
C ILE A 229 13.44 -50.57 11.76
N LYS A 230 12.98 -50.57 10.51
CA LYS A 230 13.76 -50.23 9.31
C LYS A 230 13.03 -49.23 8.43
N GLY A 231 13.82 -48.39 7.75
CA GLY A 231 13.34 -47.35 6.85
C GLY A 231 13.20 -45.97 7.50
N LYS A 232 13.10 -44.95 6.66
CA LYS A 232 13.07 -43.53 7.07
C LYS A 232 11.81 -43.14 7.85
N TYR A 233 10.67 -43.74 7.55
CA TYR A 233 9.35 -43.34 8.06
C TYR A 233 8.77 -44.36 9.05
N ARG A 234 9.61 -44.87 9.96
CA ARG A 234 9.21 -45.87 10.96
C ARG A 234 9.88 -45.62 12.30
N PHE A 235 9.14 -45.82 13.39
CA PHE A 235 9.67 -45.72 14.74
C PHE A 235 8.97 -46.68 15.71
N ASP A 236 9.61 -46.95 16.86
CA ASP A 236 9.02 -47.72 17.96
C ASP A 236 9.18 -46.96 19.28
N PHE A 237 8.08 -46.65 19.95
CA PHE A 237 8.05 -45.77 21.12
C PHE A 237 8.16 -46.55 22.42
N ALA A 238 9.12 -46.19 23.26
CA ALA A 238 9.35 -46.89 24.52
C ALA A 238 8.32 -46.48 25.59
N VAL A 239 7.59 -47.46 26.11
CA VAL A 239 6.64 -47.30 27.21
C VAL A 239 6.82 -48.44 28.22
N PHE A 240 6.51 -48.22 29.50
CA PHE A 240 6.66 -49.24 30.54
C PHE A 240 5.37 -50.02 30.81
N ASP A 241 4.21 -49.45 30.47
CA ASP A 241 2.93 -50.14 30.55
C ASP A 241 2.64 -50.93 29.27
N LYS A 242 2.46 -52.24 29.41
CA LYS A 242 2.12 -53.16 28.32
C LYS A 242 0.71 -52.93 27.80
N ASP A 243 -0.24 -52.58 28.67
CA ASP A 243 -1.61 -52.30 28.25
C ASP A 243 -1.67 -50.99 27.44
N PHE A 244 -0.92 -49.98 27.87
CA PHE A 244 -0.72 -48.74 27.11
C PHE A 244 -0.07 -48.99 25.75
N ALA A 245 0.97 -49.83 25.67
CA ALA A 245 1.60 -50.22 24.39
C ALA A 245 0.59 -50.88 23.43
N ASN A 246 -0.20 -51.82 23.94
CA ASN A 246 -1.22 -52.52 23.17
C ASN A 246 -2.32 -51.58 22.65
N GLN A 247 -2.73 -50.61 23.47
CA GLN A 247 -3.74 -49.62 23.09
C GLN A 247 -3.21 -48.61 22.06
N LEU A 248 -1.93 -48.20 22.14
CA LEU A 248 -1.29 -47.38 21.11
C LEU A 248 -1.30 -48.10 19.75
N GLY A 249 -1.05 -49.41 19.77
CA GLY A 249 -1.11 -50.27 18.59
C GLY A 249 -0.18 -49.80 17.46
N THR A 250 -0.56 -50.09 16.22
CA THR A 250 0.15 -49.63 15.03
C THR A 250 -0.63 -48.50 14.37
N ASN A 251 -0.03 -47.31 14.24
CA ASN A 251 -0.68 -46.17 13.63
C ASN A 251 0.29 -45.26 12.87
N TYR A 252 -0.23 -44.37 12.02
CA TYR A 252 0.54 -43.34 11.34
C TYR A 252 0.49 -42.02 12.09
N TRP A 253 1.66 -41.50 12.44
CA TRP A 253 1.83 -40.28 13.23
C TRP A 253 2.47 -39.18 12.42
N ASP A 254 2.01 -37.94 12.60
CA ASP A 254 2.67 -36.76 12.05
C ASP A 254 3.92 -36.44 12.88
N VAL A 255 5.09 -36.48 12.24
CA VAL A 255 6.39 -36.30 12.89
C VAL A 255 7.07 -35.04 12.40
N TYR A 256 7.67 -34.34 13.36
CA TYR A 256 8.43 -33.12 13.13
C TYR A 256 9.86 -33.29 13.65
N LEU A 257 10.84 -32.81 12.89
CA LEU A 257 12.25 -32.79 13.25
C LEU A 257 12.58 -31.51 14.01
N VAL A 258 12.98 -31.67 15.28
CA VAL A 258 13.30 -30.55 16.17
C VAL A 258 14.81 -30.30 16.15
N LYS A 259 15.61 -31.36 16.28
CA LYS A 259 17.08 -31.32 16.22
C LYS A 259 17.58 -32.61 15.59
N LEU A 260 18.45 -32.50 14.60
CA LEU A 260 19.16 -33.67 14.06
C LEU A 260 20.28 -34.08 15.02
N GLY A 261 20.37 -35.37 15.35
CA GLY A 261 21.40 -35.90 16.23
C GLY A 261 22.76 -35.99 15.57
N ASP A 262 23.81 -36.07 16.38
CA ASP A 262 25.21 -36.24 15.97
C ASP A 262 25.68 -37.71 16.06
N GLY A 263 24.81 -38.62 16.50
CA GLY A 263 25.13 -40.03 16.75
C GLY A 263 25.40 -40.35 18.22
N ASN A 264 25.40 -39.35 19.10
CA ASN A 264 25.52 -39.51 20.55
C ASN A 264 24.25 -39.05 21.25
N VAL A 265 24.00 -39.56 22.45
CA VAL A 265 22.88 -39.12 23.30
C VAL A 265 23.45 -38.33 24.48
N GLU A 266 23.23 -37.01 24.46
CA GLU A 266 23.55 -36.11 25.58
C GLU A 266 22.66 -36.42 26.80
N ASP A 267 23.09 -36.03 27.99
CA ASP A 267 22.25 -36.17 29.19
C ASP A 267 21.02 -35.27 29.04
N ILE A 268 19.84 -35.90 29.13
CA ILE A 268 18.56 -35.31 28.72
C ILE A 268 18.14 -34.23 29.73
N SER A 269 18.50 -32.98 29.46
CA SER A 269 17.82 -31.81 30.04
C SER A 269 16.91 -31.19 28.98
N LEU A 270 15.62 -31.54 29.01
CA LEU A 270 14.59 -30.93 28.15
C LEU A 270 13.93 -29.74 28.85
#